data_AF-A0A2D5VX41-F1
#
_entry.id   AF-A0A2D5VX41-F1
#
_cell.length_a   1.000
_cell.length_b   1.000
_cell.length_c   1.000
_cell.angle_alpha   90.00
_cell.angle_beta   90.00
_cell.angle_gamma   90.00
#
_symmetry.space_group_name_H-M   'P 1'
#
loop_
_entity.id
_entity.type
_entity.pdbx_description
1 polymer ?
#
loop_
_entity_poly.entity_id
_entity_poly.type
_entity_poly.pdbx_seq_one_letter_code
_entity_poly.pdbx_strand_id
1 'polypeptide(L)'
;MMTQEQQLLDSLETLKNAVEQLASQKAKPDLIGLFEQIDNHAKALPQGTHPTLLHYLQRKSYEKARLFLLGRDAENASGNCHGHSSQSSIASD
;
A
#
# COMPACT_ATOMS: atom_id res chain seq x y z
N MET A 1 0.45 11.80 18.47
CA MET A 1 0.79 10.36 18.38
C MET A 1 0.50 9.92 16.96
N MET A 2 1.42 9.23 16.29
CA MET A 2 1.14 8.64 14.97
C MET A 2 0.18 7.45 15.13
N THR A 3 -0.71 7.25 14.16
CA THR A 3 -1.54 6.04 14.09
C THR A 3 -0.71 4.85 13.61
N GLN A 4 -1.15 3.62 13.93
CA GLN A 4 -0.48 2.41 13.42
C GLN A 4 -0.41 2.40 11.89
N GLU A 5 -1.44 2.94 11.22
CA GLU A 5 -1.48 3.10 9.77
C GLU A 5 -0.40 4.05 9.25
N GLN A 6 -0.12 5.14 9.97
CA GLN A 6 0.96 6.07 9.62
C GLN A 6 2.35 5.43 9.80
N GLN A 7 2.57 4.65 10.86
CA GLN A 7 3.82 3.92 11.06
C GLN A 7 4.03 2.83 9.98
N LEU A 8 2.94 2.17 9.57
CA LEU A 8 2.96 1.23 8.46
C LEU A 8 3.30 1.94 7.14
N LEU A 9 2.68 3.10 6.88
CA LEU A 9 2.98 3.89 5.69
C LEU A 9 4.46 4.27 5.62
N ASP A 10 5.02 4.82 6.69
CA ASP A 10 6.44 5.19 6.77
C ASP A 10 7.39 3.99 6.52
N SER A 11 7.04 2.83 7.07
CA SER A 11 7.78 1.58 6.83
C SER A 11 7.73 1.16 5.36
N LEU A 12 6.57 1.29 4.70
CA LEU A 12 6.40 1.00 3.27
C LEU A 12 7.20 1.97 2.38
N GLU A 13 7.27 3.25 2.75
CA GLU A 13 8.09 4.24 2.03
C GLU A 13 9.58 3.98 2.20
N THR A 14 10.01 3.59 3.40
CA THR A 14 11.38 3.19 3.70
C THR A 14 11.79 1.98 2.87
N LEU A 15 10.93 0.97 2.76
CA LEU A 15 11.15 -0.19 1.88
C LEU A 15 11.34 0.24 0.42
N LYS A 16 10.46 1.11 -0.09
CA LYS A 16 10.58 1.62 -1.47
C LYS A 16 11.95 2.29 -1.69
N ASN A 17 12.32 3.21 -0.80
CA ASN A 17 13.59 3.92 -0.87
C ASN A 17 14.79 2.95 -0.80
N ALA A 18 14.72 1.93 0.05
CA ALA A 18 15.77 0.91 0.15
C ALA A 18 15.92 0.11 -1.15
N VAL A 19 14.82 -0.28 -1.78
CA VAL A 19 14.84 -0.96 -3.09
C VAL A 19 15.44 -0.06 -4.17
N GLU A 20 15.09 1.22 -4.21
CA GLU A 20 15.66 2.20 -5.15
C GLU A 20 17.18 2.40 -4.93
N GLN A 21 17.64 2.41 -3.67
CA GLN A 21 19.06 2.49 -3.33
C GLN A 21 19.84 1.24 -3.74
N LEU A 22 19.23 0.05 -3.57
CA LEU A 22 19.80 -1.22 -4.01
C LEU A 22 19.92 -1.25 -5.55
N ALA A 23 18.87 -0.83 -6.26
CA ALA A 23 18.88 -0.70 -7.71
C ALA A 23 19.95 0.29 -8.20
N SER A 24 20.19 1.35 -7.42
CA SER A 24 21.23 2.35 -7.67
C SER A 24 22.64 1.90 -7.22
N GLN A 25 22.80 0.67 -6.73
CA GLN A 25 24.06 0.07 -6.24
C GLN A 25 24.82 0.92 -5.20
N LYS A 26 24.11 1.80 -4.49
CA LYS A 26 24.73 2.81 -3.63
C LYS A 26 25.03 2.28 -2.23
N ALA A 27 24.22 1.33 -1.76
CA ALA A 27 24.36 0.67 -0.47
C ALA A 27 23.64 -0.70 -0.50
N LYS A 28 23.96 -1.58 0.44
CA LYS A 28 23.23 -2.83 0.68
C LYS A 28 22.29 -2.65 1.88
N PRO A 29 21.06 -2.12 1.67
CA PRO A 29 20.08 -1.97 2.74
C PRO A 29 19.59 -3.34 3.21
N ASP A 30 19.20 -3.43 4.48
CA ASP A 30 18.62 -4.64 5.06
C ASP A 30 17.13 -4.74 4.74
N LEU A 31 16.83 -5.36 3.59
CA LEU A 31 15.44 -5.58 3.16
C LEU A 31 14.70 -6.56 4.07
N ILE A 32 15.41 -7.53 4.67
CA ILE A 32 14.77 -8.56 5.51
C ILE A 32 14.18 -7.90 6.76
N GLY A 33 14.98 -7.07 7.44
CA GLY A 33 14.50 -6.32 8.61
C GLY A 33 13.31 -5.40 8.28
N LEU A 34 13.31 -4.77 7.10
CA LEU A 34 12.20 -3.91 6.66
C LEU A 34 10.91 -4.72 6.44
N PHE A 35 10.99 -5.90 5.83
CA PHE A 35 9.81 -6.76 5.66
C PHE A 35 9.24 -7.22 7.02
N GLU A 36 10.11 -7.59 7.96
CA GLU A 36 9.66 -7.98 9.31
C GLU A 36 8.98 -6.83 10.05
N GLN A 37 9.50 -5.60 9.93
CA GLN A 37 8.87 -4.42 10.52
C GLN A 37 7.48 -4.17 9.94
N ILE A 38 7.32 -4.25 8.62
CA ILE A 38 6.03 -4.10 7.95
C ILE A 38 5.05 -5.18 8.42
N ASP A 39 5.48 -6.43 8.51
CA ASP A 39 4.63 -7.54 8.97
C ASP A 39 4.21 -7.36 10.44
N ASN A 40 5.09 -6.84 11.29
CA ASN A 40 4.75 -6.52 12.69
C ASN A 40 3.72 -5.39 12.79
N HIS A 41 3.90 -4.32 12.02
CA HIS A 41 2.89 -3.25 11.94
C HIS A 41 1.56 -3.77 11.41
N ALA A 42 1.58 -4.62 10.38
CA ALA A 42 0.38 -5.24 9.82
C ALA A 42 -0.37 -6.09 10.86
N LYS A 43 0.34 -6.81 11.73
CA LYS A 43 -0.27 -7.59 12.83
C LYS A 43 -0.79 -6.72 13.98
N ALA A 44 -0.19 -5.56 14.18
CA ALA A 44 -0.59 -4.59 15.21
C ALA A 44 -1.74 -3.68 14.77
N LEU A 45 -2.23 -3.81 13.53
CA LEU A 45 -3.35 -3.04 13.02
C LEU A 45 -4.63 -3.30 13.84
N PRO A 46 -5.42 -2.26 14.14
CA PRO A 46 -6.68 -2.42 14.88
C PRO A 46 -7.70 -3.24 14.07
N GLN A 47 -8.62 -3.91 14.77
CA GLN A 47 -9.67 -4.73 14.12
C GLN A 47 -10.64 -3.94 13.22
N GLY A 48 -10.68 -2.61 13.36
CA GLY A 48 -11.44 -1.71 12.47
C GLY A 48 -10.71 -1.35 11.16
N THR A 49 -9.54 -1.92 10.90
CA THR A 49 -8.76 -1.61 9.69
C THR A 49 -9.47 -2.09 8.44
N HIS A 50 -9.39 -1.29 7.37
CA HIS A 50 -10.08 -1.57 6.13
C HIS A 50 -9.66 -2.93 5.53
N PRO A 51 -10.60 -3.79 5.13
CA PRO A 51 -10.30 -5.15 4.65
C PRO A 51 -9.42 -5.16 3.39
N THR A 52 -9.54 -4.13 2.53
CA THR A 52 -8.67 -3.95 1.35
C THR A 52 -7.19 -3.79 1.74
N LEU A 53 -6.89 -3.03 2.79
CA LEU A 53 -5.52 -2.86 3.28
C LEU A 53 -4.96 -4.19 3.79
N LEU A 54 -5.74 -4.92 4.57
CA LEU A 54 -5.38 -6.25 5.06
C LEU A 54 -5.13 -7.22 3.90
N HIS A 55 -5.95 -7.19 2.86
CA HIS A 55 -5.77 -8.01 1.66
C HIS A 55 -4.44 -7.71 0.95
N TYR A 56 -4.08 -6.43 0.79
CA TYR A 56 -2.81 -6.07 0.17
C TYR A 56 -1.60 -6.52 1.00
N LEU A 57 -1.66 -6.37 2.33
CA LEU A 57 -0.59 -6.81 3.23
C LEU A 57 -0.42 -8.33 3.20
N GLN A 58 -1.51 -9.10 3.25
CA GLN A 58 -1.47 -10.57 3.14
C GLN A 58 -0.88 -11.05 1.81
N ARG A 59 -1.12 -10.33 0.73
CA ARG A 59 -0.56 -10.63 -0.60
C ARG A 59 0.83 -10.04 -0.83
N LYS A 60 1.45 -9.45 0.20
CA LYS A 60 2.73 -8.73 0.09
C LYS A 60 2.73 -7.67 -1.01
N SER A 61 1.57 -7.10 -1.29
CA SER A 61 1.36 -6.04 -2.28
C SER A 61 1.62 -4.67 -1.63
N TYR A 62 2.86 -4.46 -1.17
CA TYR A 62 3.27 -3.29 -0.39
C TYR A 62 3.04 -1.96 -1.12
N GLU A 63 3.28 -1.90 -2.43
CA GLU A 63 2.97 -0.73 -3.28
C GLU A 63 1.49 -0.36 -3.21
N LYS A 64 0.59 -1.36 -3.29
CA LYS A 64 -0.86 -1.15 -3.26
C LYS A 64 -1.32 -0.72 -1.87
N ALA A 65 -0.77 -1.32 -0.82
CA ALA A 65 -1.02 -0.92 0.56
C ALA A 65 -0.63 0.54 0.79
N ARG A 66 0.53 0.97 0.26
CA ARG A 66 0.99 2.36 0.30
C ARG A 66 0.03 3.30 -0.43
N LEU A 67 -0.37 2.97 -1.66
CA LEU A 67 -1.33 3.79 -2.42
C LEU A 67 -2.69 3.89 -1.73
N PHE A 68 -3.16 2.80 -1.12
CA PHE A 68 -4.39 2.78 -0.33
C PHE A 68 -4.31 3.72 0.88
N LEU A 69 -3.22 3.65 1.66
CA LEU A 69 -2.98 4.52 2.81
C LEU A 69 -2.82 6.00 2.44
N LEU A 70 -2.35 6.29 1.22
CA LEU A 70 -2.26 7.65 0.68
C LEU A 70 -3.60 8.17 0.11
N GLY A 71 -4.67 7.36 0.11
CA GLY A 71 -5.94 7.71 -0.54
C GLY A 71 -5.85 7.76 -2.06
N ARG A 72 -4.79 7.17 -2.65
CA ARG A 72 -4.50 7.13 -4.09
C ARG A 72 -4.80 5.74 -4.66
N ASP A 73 -5.73 5.00 -4.04
CA ASP A 73 -6.10 3.64 -4.48
C ASP A 73 -6.66 3.65 -5.92
N ALA A 74 -7.31 4.74 -6.34
CA ALA A 74 -7.76 4.95 -7.71
C ALA A 74 -6.64 4.85 -8.76
N GLU A 75 -5.38 5.12 -8.39
CA GLU A 75 -4.23 4.92 -9.28
C GLU A 75 -3.92 3.43 -9.49
N ASN A 76 -4.26 2.55 -8.54
CA ASN A 76 -4.22 1.09 -8.76
C ASN A 76 -5.31 0.62 -9.73
N ALA A 77 -6.45 1.33 -9.82
CA ALA A 77 -7.54 0.97 -10.73
C ALA A 77 -7.18 1.27 -12.21
N SER A 78 -6.23 2.17 -12.45
CA SER A 78 -5.85 2.61 -13.81
C SER A 78 -5.04 1.57 -14.60
N GLY A 79 -4.82 0.37 -14.06
CA GLY A 79 -4.02 -0.68 -14.69
C GLY A 79 -4.78 -1.82 -15.37
N ASN A 80 -5.99 -2.21 -14.96
CA ASN A 80 -6.68 -3.37 -15.58
C ASN A 80 -8.15 -3.55 -15.15
N CYS A 81 -9.09 -2.76 -15.68
CA CYS A 81 -10.50 -3.15 -15.71
C CYS A 81 -11.19 -2.74 -17.01
N HIS A 82 -10.90 -3.50 -18.07
CA HIS A 82 -11.94 -3.79 -19.05
C HIS A 82 -13.04 -4.60 -18.33
N GLY A 83 -14.19 -3.96 -18.07
CA GLY A 83 -15.48 -4.63 -17.89
C GLY A 83 -15.97 -4.83 -16.45
N HIS A 84 -16.52 -3.78 -15.83
CA HIS A 84 -17.95 -3.79 -15.45
C HIS A 84 -18.43 -2.36 -15.10
N SER A 85 -19.23 -1.81 -16.02
CA SER A 85 -20.42 -0.97 -15.82
C SER A 85 -20.54 -0.12 -14.55
N SER A 86 -20.49 1.20 -14.73
CA SER A 86 -21.33 2.13 -13.95
C SER A 86 -21.89 3.15 -14.92
N GLN A 87 -23.06 2.80 -15.46
CA GLN A 87 -23.94 3.63 -16.25
C GLN A 87 -24.33 4.86 -15.42
N SER A 88 -23.72 6.02 -15.70
CA SER A 88 -24.26 7.30 -15.27
C SER A 88 -25.29 7.73 -16.30
N SER A 89 -26.52 7.28 -16.10
CA SER A 89 -27.70 7.93 -16.67
C SER A 89 -27.80 9.31 -16.04
N ILE A 90 -27.44 10.35 -16.79
CA ILE A 90 -27.97 11.69 -16.56
C ILE A 90 -28.90 12.03 -17.73
N ALA A 91 -30.17 11.71 -17.53
CA ALA A 91 -31.25 12.41 -18.19
C ALA A 91 -31.47 13.72 -17.44
N SER A 92 -31.48 14.86 -18.13
CA SER A 92 -32.13 16.14 -17.79
C SER A 92 -31.86 17.09 -18.96
N ASP A 93 -32.79 17.11 -19.92
CA ASP A 93 -33.70 18.23 -20.24
C ASP A 93 -33.07 19.23 -21.23
#